data_AF-A0A7J8JR43-F1
#
_entry.id   AF-A0A7J8JR43-F1
#
_cell.length_a   1.000
_cell.length_b   1.000
_cell.length_c   1.000
_cell.angle_alpha   90.00
_cell.angle_beta   90.00
_cell.angle_gamma   90.00
#
_symmetry.space_group_name_H-M   'P 1'
#
loop_
_entity.id
_entity.type
_entity.pdbx_description
1 polymer ?
#
loop_
_entity_poly.entity_id
_entity_poly.type
_entity_poly.pdbx_seq_one_letter_code
_entity_poly.pdbx_strand_id
1 'polypeptide(L)'
;MPLQDLVTAEKPIPLFVEKCVEFIEDTGLCTEGLYRVSGNKTDQDNIQKQFDQDHSISLVSMEVTVNAVAGALKAFFADLPDPLIPYSLHPELLEAAKIPDKTERLHALKEIVKKFHPVNYDVFRYVITHLNRVSQQNKINLMTADNLSICFWPTLMRPDFEKREFLSTTKIHQSVVETFIQQCQFFFYNGEIVEVVNTVAPPPPSNPGQLVEPMVPLQLPPPLQPQLIQPQLPTDPLGII
;
A
#
# COMPACT_ATOMS: atom_id res chain seq x y z
N MET A 1 -16.69 6.81 19.18
CA MET A 1 -17.07 5.75 20.14
C MET A 1 -15.86 4.86 20.35
N PRO A 2 -15.55 4.42 21.59
CA PRO A 2 -14.48 3.45 21.83
C PRO A 2 -14.67 2.14 21.04
N LEU A 3 -13.58 1.49 20.65
CA LEU A 3 -13.63 0.28 19.81
C LEU A 3 -14.40 -0.87 20.49
N GLN A 4 -14.26 -0.99 21.81
CA GLN A 4 -14.95 -2.01 22.62
C GLN A 4 -16.47 -1.90 22.60
N ASP A 5 -17.03 -0.72 22.33
CA ASP A 5 -18.48 -0.50 22.29
C ASP A 5 -19.07 -0.83 20.90
N LEU A 6 -18.21 -1.02 19.90
CA LEU A 6 -18.57 -1.33 18.51
C LEU A 6 -18.60 -2.84 18.22
N VAL A 7 -18.27 -3.67 19.20
CA VAL A 7 -18.07 -5.11 19.04
C VAL A 7 -18.77 -5.90 20.15
N THR A 8 -18.97 -7.19 19.94
CA THR A 8 -19.44 -8.12 20.97
C THR A 8 -18.49 -9.31 21.09
N ALA A 9 -18.64 -10.12 22.13
CA ALA A 9 -17.83 -11.34 22.29
C ALA A 9 -18.03 -12.33 21.12
N GLU A 10 -19.21 -12.34 20.49
CA GLU A 10 -19.52 -13.18 19.33
C GLU A 10 -19.04 -12.56 18.00
N LYS A 11 -18.95 -11.22 17.95
CA LYS A 11 -18.52 -10.46 16.78
C LYS A 11 -17.42 -9.48 17.19
N PRO A 12 -16.17 -9.94 17.27
CA PRO A 12 -15.05 -9.13 17.77
C PRO A 12 -14.54 -8.10 16.76
N ILE A 13 -15.03 -8.13 15.52
CA ILE A 13 -14.67 -7.19 14.45
C ILE A 13 -15.83 -6.22 14.24
N PRO A 14 -15.58 -4.90 14.18
CA PRO A 14 -16.63 -3.94 13.86
C PRO A 14 -17.21 -4.22 12.47
N LEU A 15 -18.54 -4.24 12.36
CA LEU A 15 -19.23 -4.55 11.11
C LEU A 15 -18.81 -3.65 9.94
N PHE A 16 -18.48 -2.38 10.20
CA PHE A 16 -17.97 -1.46 9.19
C PHE A 16 -16.63 -1.93 8.60
N VAL A 17 -15.73 -2.41 9.46
CA VAL A 17 -14.42 -2.93 9.08
C VAL A 17 -14.60 -4.20 8.25
N GLU A 18 -15.48 -5.12 8.67
CA GLU A 18 -15.78 -6.35 7.92
C GLU A 18 -16.31 -6.02 6.52
N LYS A 19 -17.35 -5.18 6.41
CA LYS A 19 -17.93 -4.80 5.11
C LYS A 19 -16.91 -4.14 4.18
N CYS A 20 -16.07 -3.25 4.70
CA CYS A 20 -15.04 -2.60 3.89
C CYS A 20 -13.99 -3.60 3.40
N VAL A 21 -13.49 -4.47 4.29
CA VAL A 21 -12.48 -5.48 3.94
C VAL A 21 -13.03 -6.48 2.94
N GLU A 22 -14.23 -7.03 3.18
CA GLU A 22 -14.90 -7.96 2.26
C GLU A 22 -15.09 -7.32 0.87
N PHE A 23 -15.61 -6.10 0.81
CA PHE A 23 -15.76 -5.37 -0.46
C PHE A 23 -14.42 -5.21 -1.20
N ILE A 24 -13.36 -4.83 -0.49
CA ILE A 24 -12.03 -4.63 -1.08
C ILE A 24 -11.43 -5.96 -1.54
N GLU A 25 -11.63 -7.05 -0.79
CA GLU A 25 -11.15 -8.38 -1.19
C GLU A 25 -11.90 -8.92 -2.40
N ASP A 26 -13.21 -8.70 -2.48
CA ASP A 26 -14.05 -9.18 -3.58
C ASP A 26 -13.83 -8.42 -4.89
N THR A 27 -13.54 -7.12 -4.82
CA THR A 27 -13.54 -6.24 -6.00
C THR A 27 -12.21 -5.53 -6.26
N GLY A 28 -11.33 -5.47 -5.27
CA GLY A 28 -10.27 -4.48 -5.19
C GLY A 28 -8.85 -5.00 -5.16
N LEU A 29 -8.61 -6.31 -4.97
CA LEU A 29 -7.26 -6.86 -4.77
C LEU A 29 -6.28 -6.59 -5.92
N CYS A 30 -6.77 -6.42 -7.14
CA CYS A 30 -5.97 -6.11 -8.32
C CYS A 30 -5.86 -4.60 -8.62
N THR A 31 -6.43 -3.74 -7.79
CA THR A 31 -6.40 -2.28 -7.99
C THR A 31 -4.99 -1.75 -7.77
N GLU A 32 -4.40 -1.15 -8.81
CA GLU A 32 -3.07 -0.56 -8.71
C GLU A 32 -3.01 0.51 -7.61
N GLY A 33 -2.03 0.37 -6.71
CA GLY A 33 -1.81 1.33 -5.63
C GLY A 33 -2.93 1.34 -4.58
N LEU A 34 -3.67 0.24 -4.39
CA LEU A 34 -4.66 0.11 -3.32
C LEU A 34 -4.09 0.59 -1.98
N TYR A 35 -4.83 1.44 -1.25
CA TYR A 35 -4.43 2.15 -0.03
C TYR A 35 -3.38 3.26 -0.16
N ARG A 36 -2.57 3.25 -1.23
CA ARG A 36 -1.63 4.33 -1.59
C ARG A 36 -2.34 5.47 -2.32
N VAL A 37 -3.19 5.13 -3.29
CA VAL A 37 -3.99 6.10 -4.05
C VAL A 37 -5.19 6.53 -3.20
N SER A 38 -5.33 7.83 -2.98
CA SER A 38 -6.46 8.39 -2.24
C SER A 38 -7.76 8.25 -3.02
N GLY A 39 -8.81 7.77 -2.36
CA GLY A 39 -10.18 7.84 -2.89
C GLY A 39 -10.76 9.25 -2.83
N ASN A 40 -11.89 9.45 -3.49
CA ASN A 40 -12.66 10.68 -3.37
C ASN A 40 -13.12 10.87 -1.91
N LYS A 41 -12.84 12.03 -1.30
CA LYS A 41 -13.17 12.31 0.10
C LYS A 41 -14.68 12.41 0.33
N THR A 42 -15.43 12.98 -0.61
CA THR A 42 -16.90 13.04 -0.56
C THR A 42 -17.50 11.64 -0.53
N ASP A 43 -16.98 10.70 -1.31
CA ASP A 43 -17.45 9.31 -1.29
C ASP A 43 -17.11 8.61 0.03
N GLN A 44 -15.91 8.84 0.58
CA GLN A 44 -15.51 8.31 1.89
C GLN A 44 -16.44 8.78 3.01
N ASP A 45 -16.80 10.06 3.01
CA ASP A 45 -17.68 10.66 4.01
C ASP A 45 -19.12 10.17 3.81
N ASN A 46 -19.56 10.00 2.57
CA ASN A 46 -20.87 9.43 2.24
C ASN A 46 -20.99 7.97 2.71
N ILE A 47 -19.96 7.15 2.51
CA ILE A 47 -19.93 5.75 2.99
C ILE A 47 -20.14 5.69 4.50
N GLN A 48 -19.40 6.47 5.28
CA GLN A 48 -19.53 6.49 6.74
C GLN A 48 -20.90 7.01 7.16
N LYS A 49 -21.35 8.12 6.57
CA LYS A 49 -22.65 8.73 6.89
C LYS A 49 -23.83 7.80 6.58
N GLN A 50 -23.77 7.04 5.49
CA GLN A 50 -24.82 6.08 5.15
C GLN A 50 -24.76 4.86 6.07
N PHE A 51 -23.57 4.40 6.43
CA PHE A 51 -23.41 3.32 7.39
C PHE A 51 -23.95 3.70 8.76
N ASP A 52 -23.70 4.91 9.25
CA ASP A 52 -24.20 5.40 10.55
C ASP A 52 -25.73 5.50 10.60
N GLN A 53 -26.38 5.70 9.44
CA GLN A 53 -27.85 5.72 9.34
C GLN A 53 -28.45 4.32 9.23
N ASP A 54 -27.79 3.43 8.49
CA ASP A 54 -28.23 2.07 8.25
C ASP A 54 -27.04 1.11 8.17
N HIS A 55 -26.89 0.29 9.21
CA HIS A 55 -25.81 -0.70 9.30
C HIS A 55 -25.97 -1.85 8.28
N SER A 56 -27.11 -1.96 7.61
CA SER A 56 -27.40 -3.00 6.60
C SER A 56 -26.95 -2.64 5.19
N ILE A 57 -26.44 -1.42 4.96
CA ILE A 57 -26.04 -0.94 3.63
C ILE A 57 -25.10 -1.91 2.90
N SER A 58 -25.26 -1.97 1.58
CA SER A 58 -24.40 -2.74 0.68
C SER A 58 -23.47 -1.77 -0.05
N LEU A 59 -22.17 -1.86 0.20
CA LEU A 59 -21.17 -1.02 -0.48
C LEU A 59 -21.16 -1.27 -2.00
N VAL A 60 -21.48 -2.49 -2.44
CA VAL A 60 -21.64 -2.85 -3.86
C VAL A 60 -22.77 -2.05 -4.51
N SER A 61 -23.88 -1.85 -3.79
CA SER A 61 -25.04 -1.11 -4.29
C SER A 61 -24.83 0.41 -4.31
N MET A 62 -23.79 0.93 -3.65
CA MET A 62 -23.46 2.35 -3.64
C MET A 62 -22.66 2.80 -4.85
N GLU A 63 -22.19 1.86 -5.70
CA GLU A 63 -21.35 2.14 -6.88
C GLU A 63 -20.09 3.00 -6.56
N VAL A 64 -19.58 2.89 -5.33
CA VAL A 64 -18.39 3.61 -4.88
C VAL A 64 -17.11 2.95 -5.36
N THR A 65 -16.06 3.76 -5.53
CA THR A 65 -14.74 3.23 -5.92
C THR A 65 -14.07 2.47 -4.77
N VAL A 66 -13.25 1.48 -5.11
CA VAL A 66 -12.43 0.72 -4.13
C VAL A 66 -11.54 1.67 -3.30
N ASN A 67 -10.97 2.70 -3.93
CA ASN A 67 -10.14 3.68 -3.23
C ASN A 67 -10.94 4.52 -2.22
N ALA A 68 -12.23 4.77 -2.47
CA ALA A 68 -13.10 5.42 -1.50
C ALA A 68 -13.39 4.50 -0.30
N VAL A 69 -13.70 3.23 -0.51
CA VAL A 69 -13.89 2.26 0.59
C VAL A 69 -12.61 2.07 1.40
N ALA A 70 -11.46 1.95 0.73
CA ALA A 70 -10.13 1.88 1.36
C ALA A 70 -9.81 3.13 2.20
N GLY A 71 -10.18 4.32 1.71
CA GLY A 71 -10.03 5.57 2.45
C GLY A 71 -10.94 5.63 3.68
N ALA A 72 -12.20 5.23 3.54
CA ALA A 72 -13.17 5.21 4.64
C ALA A 72 -12.75 4.20 5.74
N LEU A 73 -12.21 3.03 5.35
CA LEU A 73 -11.64 2.08 6.29
C LEU A 73 -10.47 2.68 7.10
N LYS A 74 -9.56 3.42 6.45
CA LYS A 74 -8.48 4.12 7.16
C LYS A 74 -9.01 5.23 8.07
N ALA A 75 -10.04 5.96 7.64
CA ALA A 75 -10.68 7.00 8.43
C ALA A 75 -11.29 6.43 9.72
N PHE A 76 -11.98 5.29 9.65
CA PHE A 76 -12.52 4.61 10.83
C PHE A 76 -11.47 4.42 11.94
N PHE A 77 -10.28 3.92 11.60
CA PHE A 77 -9.20 3.73 12.57
C PHE A 77 -8.57 5.05 13.05
N ALA A 78 -8.50 6.05 12.17
CA ALA A 78 -8.02 7.38 12.55
C ALA A 78 -8.96 8.06 13.56
N ASP A 79 -10.27 7.83 13.44
CA ASP A 79 -11.32 8.48 14.24
C ASP A 79 -11.61 7.76 15.57
N LEU A 80 -11.03 6.57 15.80
CA LEU A 80 -11.11 5.90 17.11
C LEU A 80 -10.51 6.79 18.21
N PRO A 81 -11.10 6.85 19.42
CA PRO A 81 -10.55 7.64 20.54
C PRO A 81 -9.09 7.30 20.85
N ASP A 82 -8.75 6.02 20.81
CA ASP A 82 -7.40 5.48 21.01
C ASP A 82 -6.94 4.69 19.77
N PRO A 83 -5.63 4.70 19.43
CA PRO A 83 -5.12 4.01 18.26
C PRO A 83 -5.29 2.51 18.41
N LEU A 84 -5.40 1.80 17.28
CA LEU A 84 -5.55 0.35 17.31
C LEU A 84 -4.34 -0.32 18.00
N ILE A 85 -3.14 0.19 17.74
CA ILE A 85 -1.92 -0.16 18.47
C ILE A 85 -1.74 0.82 19.63
N PRO A 86 -1.95 0.39 20.90
CA PRO A 86 -1.92 1.28 22.06
C PRO A 86 -0.58 1.99 22.24
N TYR A 87 -0.61 3.28 22.59
CA TYR A 87 0.59 4.09 22.84
C TYR A 87 1.53 3.46 23.89
N SER A 88 0.97 2.80 24.90
CA SER A 88 1.74 2.13 25.97
C SER A 88 2.67 1.02 25.45
N LEU A 89 2.35 0.42 24.30
CA LEU A 89 3.14 -0.67 23.71
C LEU A 89 4.13 -0.19 22.65
N HIS A 90 4.08 1.08 22.25
CA HIS A 90 5.00 1.60 21.22
C HIS A 90 6.47 1.42 21.62
N PRO A 91 6.92 1.82 22.82
CA PRO A 91 8.33 1.66 23.20
C PRO A 91 8.80 0.20 23.17
N GLU A 92 7.95 -0.74 23.62
CA GLU A 92 8.29 -2.17 23.59
C GLU A 92 8.42 -2.70 22.16
N LEU A 93 7.52 -2.30 21.26
CA LEU A 93 7.60 -2.66 19.84
C LEU A 93 8.87 -2.11 19.19
N LEU A 94 9.24 -0.87 19.51
CA LEU A 94 10.46 -0.21 19.04
C LEU A 94 11.72 -0.93 19.51
N GLU A 95 11.80 -1.31 20.78
CA GLU A 95 12.95 -2.05 21.33
C GLU A 95 13.03 -3.46 20.74
N ALA A 96 11.90 -4.18 20.62
CA ALA A 96 11.88 -5.49 19.98
C ALA A 96 12.34 -5.42 18.52
N ALA A 97 11.93 -4.38 17.78
CA ALA A 97 12.33 -4.18 16.39
C ALA A 97 13.84 -3.99 16.19
N LYS A 98 14.57 -3.54 17.21
CA LYS A 98 16.04 -3.35 17.18
C LYS A 98 16.82 -4.64 17.40
N ILE A 99 16.17 -5.74 17.78
CA ILE A 99 16.82 -7.04 17.99
C ILE A 99 17.45 -7.51 16.66
N PRO A 100 18.78 -7.77 16.61
CA PRO A 100 19.47 -8.16 15.38
C PRO A 100 19.02 -9.52 14.85
N ASP A 101 18.89 -10.50 15.76
CA ASP A 101 18.44 -11.84 15.39
C ASP A 101 16.97 -11.81 14.97
N LYS A 102 16.70 -12.30 13.76
CA LYS A 102 15.36 -12.26 13.16
C LYS A 102 14.37 -13.10 13.96
N THR A 103 14.76 -14.29 14.40
CA THR A 103 13.88 -15.22 15.11
C THR A 103 13.53 -14.66 16.48
N GLU A 104 14.53 -14.23 17.25
CA GLU A 104 14.33 -13.57 18.54
C GLU A 104 13.46 -12.32 18.41
N ARG A 105 13.71 -11.48 17.39
CA ARG A 105 12.87 -10.30 17.09
C ARG A 105 11.42 -10.68 16.87
N LEU A 106 11.14 -11.69 16.04
CA LEU A 106 9.79 -12.13 15.75
C LEU A 106 9.09 -12.71 16.99
N HIS A 107 9.79 -13.49 17.80
CA HIS A 107 9.25 -13.99 19.06
C HIS A 107 8.96 -12.86 20.06
N ALA A 108 9.85 -11.88 20.20
CA ALA A 108 9.62 -10.72 21.07
C ALA A 108 8.39 -9.92 20.63
N LEU A 109 8.25 -9.62 19.33
CA LEU A 109 7.06 -8.96 18.78
C LEU A 109 5.79 -9.79 19.00
N LYS A 110 5.88 -11.12 18.92
CA LYS A 110 4.76 -12.04 19.15
C LYS A 110 4.31 -12.02 20.62
N GLU A 111 5.22 -11.88 21.57
CA GLU A 111 4.86 -11.72 22.98
C GLU A 111 4.25 -10.34 23.27
N ILE A 112 4.70 -9.28 22.59
CA ILE A 112 4.12 -7.94 22.75
C ILE A 112 2.69 -7.89 22.20
N VAL A 113 2.43 -8.46 21.02
CA VAL A 113 1.06 -8.42 20.45
C VAL A 113 0.05 -9.17 21.33
N LYS A 114 0.48 -10.19 22.09
CA LYS A 114 -0.38 -10.88 23.07
C LYS A 114 -0.80 -9.99 24.25
N LYS A 115 -0.10 -8.87 24.51
CA LYS A 115 -0.46 -7.90 25.55
C LYS A 115 -1.56 -6.94 25.10
N PHE A 116 -1.96 -6.97 23.83
CA PHE A 116 -3.04 -6.11 23.33
C PHE A 116 -4.34 -6.45 24.06
N HIS A 117 -5.21 -5.46 24.23
CA HIS A 117 -6.57 -5.73 24.66
C HIS A 117 -7.23 -6.72 23.67
N PRO A 118 -8.02 -7.71 24.12
CA PRO A 118 -8.55 -8.76 23.24
C PRO A 118 -9.26 -8.23 21.99
N VAL A 119 -10.05 -7.16 22.15
CA VAL A 119 -10.72 -6.49 21.03
C VAL A 119 -9.71 -5.90 20.03
N ASN A 120 -8.70 -5.17 20.52
CA ASN A 120 -7.66 -4.61 19.66
C ASN A 120 -6.87 -5.71 18.96
N TYR A 121 -6.57 -6.80 19.66
CA TYR A 121 -5.86 -7.96 19.11
C TYR A 121 -6.64 -8.58 17.94
N ASP A 122 -7.94 -8.82 18.11
CA ASP A 122 -8.76 -9.43 17.05
C ASP A 122 -8.89 -8.53 15.83
N VAL A 123 -9.15 -7.24 16.04
CA VAL A 123 -9.23 -6.26 14.95
C VAL A 123 -7.88 -6.06 14.27
N PHE A 124 -6.79 -5.98 15.03
CA PHE A 124 -5.43 -5.89 14.48
C PHE A 124 -5.07 -7.12 13.65
N ARG A 125 -5.34 -8.32 14.17
CA ARG A 125 -5.17 -9.57 13.42
C ARG A 125 -5.97 -9.55 12.12
N TYR A 126 -7.24 -9.14 12.17
CA TYR A 126 -8.11 -9.09 10.98
C TYR A 126 -7.55 -8.15 9.91
N VAL A 127 -7.15 -6.93 10.29
CA VAL A 127 -6.56 -5.96 9.37
C VAL A 127 -5.22 -6.44 8.81
N ILE A 128 -4.33 -6.99 9.64
CA ILE A 128 -3.03 -7.49 9.17
C ILE A 128 -3.20 -8.69 8.23
N THR A 129 -4.16 -9.59 8.49
CA THR A 129 -4.51 -10.68 7.58
C THR A 129 -4.97 -10.14 6.23
N HIS A 130 -5.83 -9.12 6.22
CA HIS A 130 -6.25 -8.47 4.99
C HIS A 130 -5.06 -7.86 4.21
N LEU A 131 -4.21 -7.09 4.89
CA LEU A 131 -3.02 -6.48 4.27
C LEU A 131 -2.04 -7.52 3.75
N ASN A 132 -1.90 -8.65 4.44
CA ASN A 132 -1.10 -9.78 3.95
C ASN A 132 -1.67 -10.32 2.64
N ARG A 133 -2.99 -10.51 2.51
CA ARG A 133 -3.64 -10.95 1.26
C ARG A 133 -3.42 -9.94 0.12
N VAL A 134 -3.57 -8.65 0.39
CA VAL A 134 -3.27 -7.59 -0.59
C VAL A 134 -1.81 -7.69 -1.05
N SER A 135 -0.89 -7.89 -0.11
CA SER A 135 0.54 -8.00 -0.41
C SER A 135 0.91 -9.21 -1.26
N GLN A 136 0.11 -10.28 -1.24
CA GLN A 136 0.34 -11.46 -2.09
C GLN A 136 0.05 -11.15 -3.57
N GLN A 137 -0.78 -10.14 -3.86
CA GLN A 137 -1.10 -9.68 -5.22
C GLN A 137 -0.20 -8.53 -5.70
N ASN A 138 0.93 -8.28 -5.02
CA ASN A 138 1.83 -7.15 -5.30
C ASN A 138 2.35 -7.07 -6.76
N LYS A 139 2.39 -8.18 -7.49
CA LYS A 139 2.78 -8.18 -8.92
C LYS A 139 1.77 -7.45 -9.81
N ILE A 140 0.52 -7.32 -9.35
CA ILE A 140 -0.58 -6.68 -10.08
C ILE A 140 -0.89 -5.33 -9.45
N ASN A 141 -1.17 -5.30 -8.14
CA ASN A 141 -1.58 -4.08 -7.46
C ASN A 141 -0.40 -3.17 -7.06
N LEU A 142 0.85 -3.62 -7.21
CA LEU A 142 2.09 -2.89 -6.88
C LEU A 142 2.26 -2.55 -5.38
N MET A 143 1.51 -3.23 -4.51
CA MET A 143 1.51 -3.00 -3.06
C MET A 143 2.18 -4.16 -2.32
N THR A 144 3.49 -4.06 -2.13
CA THR A 144 4.25 -4.96 -1.24
C THR A 144 3.87 -4.73 0.23
N ALA A 145 4.28 -5.63 1.13
CA ALA A 145 4.11 -5.43 2.56
C ALA A 145 4.78 -4.13 3.05
N ASP A 146 5.94 -3.77 2.48
CA ASP A 146 6.62 -2.50 2.75
C ASP A 146 5.75 -1.30 2.32
N ASN A 147 5.27 -1.30 1.07
CA ASN A 147 4.40 -0.23 0.56
C ASN A 147 3.11 -0.08 1.38
N LEU A 148 2.50 -1.20 1.77
CA LEU A 148 1.30 -1.20 2.63
C LEU A 148 1.61 -0.66 4.03
N SER A 149 2.75 -1.04 4.60
CA SER A 149 3.17 -0.55 5.92
C SER A 149 3.26 0.98 5.92
N ILE A 150 3.89 1.58 4.90
CA ILE A 150 4.01 3.05 4.73
C ILE A 150 2.63 3.71 4.75
N CYS A 151 1.63 3.08 4.11
CA CYS A 151 0.29 3.63 4.00
C CYS A 151 -0.57 3.47 5.27
N PHE A 152 -0.28 2.46 6.11
CA PHE A 152 -1.13 2.10 7.24
C PHE A 152 -0.53 2.37 8.62
N TRP A 153 0.79 2.33 8.78
CA TRP A 153 1.40 2.50 10.09
C TRP A 153 0.97 3.80 10.80
N PRO A 154 0.81 4.97 10.12
CA PRO A 154 0.36 6.19 10.79
C PRO A 154 -1.09 6.07 11.27
N THR A 155 -1.94 5.38 10.51
CA THR A 155 -3.34 5.12 10.87
C THR A 155 -3.47 4.20 12.07
N LEU A 156 -2.63 3.16 12.15
CA LEU A 156 -2.70 2.17 13.23
C LEU A 156 -2.06 2.63 14.54
N MET A 157 -1.01 3.45 14.47
CA MET A 157 -0.24 3.90 15.65
C MET A 157 -0.54 5.35 16.05
N ARG A 158 -0.94 6.22 15.11
CA ARG A 158 -1.13 7.67 15.31
C ARG A 158 0.05 8.33 16.03
N PRO A 159 1.26 8.32 15.43
CA PRO A 159 2.42 8.98 16.02
C PRO A 159 2.18 10.49 16.16
N ASP A 160 2.84 11.08 17.14
CA ASP A 160 2.89 12.53 17.29
C ASP A 160 4.06 13.08 16.46
N PHE A 161 3.78 13.47 15.22
CA PHE A 161 4.80 13.96 14.27
C PHE A 161 5.42 15.31 14.67
N GLU A 162 4.84 16.05 15.62
CA GLU A 162 5.42 17.31 16.11
C GLU A 162 6.62 17.05 17.02
N LYS A 163 6.72 15.85 17.60
CA LYS A 163 7.86 15.43 18.41
C LYS A 163 8.99 14.91 17.51
N ARG A 164 10.15 15.56 17.56
CA ARG A 164 11.37 15.16 16.81
C ARG A 164 11.76 13.69 17.01
N GLU A 165 11.48 13.13 18.19
CA GLU A 165 11.73 11.73 18.50
C GLU A 165 11.05 10.79 17.48
N PHE A 166 9.80 11.07 17.11
CA PHE A 166 9.06 10.25 16.13
C PHE A 166 9.57 10.36 14.70
N LEU A 167 10.14 11.51 14.31
CA LEU A 167 10.77 11.64 13.00
C LEU A 167 11.98 10.71 12.87
N SER A 168 12.72 10.50 13.96
CA SER A 168 13.87 9.60 13.99
C SER A 168 13.49 8.12 14.05
N THR A 169 12.33 7.78 14.62
CA THR A 169 11.86 6.39 14.77
C THR A 169 10.85 5.96 13.72
N THR A 170 10.41 6.86 12.83
CA THR A 170 9.42 6.59 11.76
C THR A 170 9.75 5.32 10.97
N LYS A 171 11.03 5.12 10.62
CA LYS A 171 11.47 3.92 9.88
C LYS A 171 11.34 2.63 10.69
N ILE A 172 11.50 2.71 12.00
CA ILE A 172 11.31 1.55 12.90
C ILE A 172 9.81 1.24 13.02
N HIS A 173 8.95 2.25 13.19
CA HIS A 173 7.49 2.06 13.20
C HIS A 173 6.97 1.43 11.90
N GLN A 174 7.43 1.93 10.75
CA GLN A 174 7.16 1.34 9.44
C GLN A 174 7.56 -0.15 9.41
N SER A 175 8.80 -0.46 9.79
CA SER A 175 9.34 -1.83 9.78
C SER A 175 8.60 -2.78 10.71
N VAL A 176 8.11 -2.31 11.86
CA VAL A 176 7.26 -3.10 12.77
C VAL A 176 5.98 -3.56 12.05
N VAL A 177 5.26 -2.62 11.43
CA VAL A 177 4.00 -2.94 10.73
C VAL A 177 4.26 -3.80 9.50
N GLU A 178 5.33 -3.51 8.73
CA GLU A 178 5.78 -4.36 7.63
C GLU A 178 6.01 -5.81 8.09
N THR A 179 6.72 -5.98 9.22
CA THR A 179 7.04 -7.30 9.78
C THR A 179 5.77 -8.07 10.14
N PHE A 180 4.78 -7.41 10.76
CA PHE A 180 3.48 -8.02 11.05
C PHE A 180 2.75 -8.46 9.77
N ILE A 181 2.77 -7.63 8.72
CA ILE A 181 2.16 -7.98 7.43
C ILE A 181 2.89 -9.17 6.79
N GLN A 182 4.21 -9.14 6.70
CA GLN A 182 5.00 -10.21 6.06
C GLN A 182 4.87 -11.54 6.81
N GLN A 183 4.97 -11.52 8.14
CA GLN A 183 4.97 -12.70 9.00
C GLN A 183 3.59 -12.96 9.64
N CYS A 184 2.51 -12.50 8.98
CA CYS A 184 1.14 -12.64 9.47
C CYS A 184 0.80 -14.08 9.87
N GLN A 185 1.25 -15.06 9.08
CA GLN A 185 1.03 -16.48 9.35
C GLN A 185 1.72 -16.94 10.65
N PHE A 186 2.97 -16.54 10.87
CA PHE A 186 3.70 -16.83 12.10
C PHE A 186 3.06 -16.18 13.34
N PHE A 187 2.65 -14.91 13.24
CA PHE A 187 2.08 -14.19 14.36
C PHE A 187 0.71 -14.74 14.80
N PHE A 188 -0.17 -15.02 13.84
CA PHE A 188 -1.59 -15.24 14.13
C PHE A 188 -2.11 -16.66 13.84
N TYR A 189 -1.36 -17.47 13.09
CA TYR A 189 -1.83 -18.77 12.60
C TYR A 189 -0.82 -19.92 12.79
N ASN A 190 0.23 -19.71 13.61
CA ASN A 190 1.31 -20.68 13.85
C ASN A 190 2.01 -21.17 12.57
N GLY A 191 2.06 -20.33 11.53
CA GLY A 191 2.83 -20.60 10.33
C GLY A 191 4.34 -20.50 10.57
N GLU A 192 5.12 -20.99 9.60
CA GLU A 192 6.57 -20.89 9.60
C GLU A 192 7.04 -19.45 9.34
N ILE A 193 8.27 -19.15 9.78
CA ILE A 193 8.90 -17.86 9.49
C ILE A 193 9.25 -17.83 8.01
N VAL A 194 8.68 -16.87 7.28
CA VAL A 194 8.97 -16.70 5.85
C VAL A 194 10.36 -16.07 5.70
N GLU A 195 11.25 -16.78 5.03
CA GLU A 195 12.51 -16.25 4.51
C GLU A 195 12.18 -15.38 3.29
N VAL A 196 12.36 -14.06 3.39
CA VAL A 196 12.28 -13.19 2.22
C VAL A 196 13.53 -13.45 1.40
N VAL A 197 13.42 -14.38 0.44
CA VAL A 197 14.45 -14.52 -0.59
C VAL A 197 14.38 -13.26 -1.44
N ASN A 198 15.28 -12.31 -1.15
CA ASN A 198 15.60 -11.25 -2.08
C ASN A 198 16.09 -11.93 -3.36
N THR A 199 15.19 -12.19 -4.30
CA THR A 199 15.54 -12.57 -5.67
C THR A 199 16.08 -11.33 -6.37
N VAL A 200 17.22 -10.84 -5.89
CA VAL A 200 18.15 -10.13 -6.78
C VAL A 200 18.70 -11.24 -7.65
N ALA A 201 18.06 -11.46 -8.81
CA ALA A 201 18.71 -12.22 -9.86
C ALA A 201 20.11 -11.61 -10.03
N PRO A 202 21.20 -12.42 -9.95
CA PRO A 202 22.52 -11.88 -10.21
C PRO A 202 22.48 -11.22 -11.60
N PRO A 203 23.11 -10.04 -11.77
CA PRO A 203 23.22 -9.46 -13.10
C PRO A 203 23.80 -10.54 -14.03
N PRO A 204 23.29 -10.65 -15.27
CA PRO A 204 23.83 -11.62 -16.22
C PRO A 204 25.34 -11.42 -16.29
N PRO A 205 26.14 -12.50 -16.39
CA PRO A 205 27.59 -12.38 -16.43
C PRO A 205 27.97 -11.40 -17.54
N SER A 206 28.59 -10.30 -17.15
CA SER A 206 29.18 -9.33 -18.07
C SER A 206 30.21 -10.08 -18.90
N ASN A 207 29.88 -10.41 -20.14
CA ASN A 207 30.80 -11.01 -21.09
C ASN A 207 31.99 -10.05 -21.26
N PRO A 208 33.22 -10.42 -20.88
CA PRO A 208 34.39 -9.60 -21.16
C PRO A 208 34.77 -9.85 -22.63
N GLY A 209 34.04 -9.22 -23.55
CA GLY A 209 34.23 -9.50 -24.98
C GLY A 209 33.53 -8.60 -25.99
N GLN A 210 32.71 -7.63 -25.60
CA GLN A 210 32.21 -6.62 -26.54
C GLN A 210 33.06 -5.35 -26.45
N LEU A 211 33.95 -5.22 -27.43
CA LEU A 211 34.62 -3.97 -27.76
C LEU A 211 33.56 -2.89 -27.94
N VAL A 212 33.66 -1.85 -27.12
CA VAL A 212 32.83 -0.65 -27.21
C VAL A 212 33.16 0.02 -28.54
N GLU A 213 32.23 0.05 -29.48
CA GLU A 213 32.37 0.91 -30.66
C GLU A 213 32.30 2.38 -30.20
N PRO A 214 33.23 3.25 -30.63
CA PRO A 214 33.23 4.63 -30.20
C PRO A 214 31.99 5.37 -30.74
N MET A 215 31.33 6.10 -29.85
CA MET A 215 30.20 6.97 -30.16
C MET A 215 30.56 7.97 -31.27
N VAL A 216 29.83 7.92 -32.38
CA VAL A 216 29.91 8.93 -33.45
C VAL A 216 29.22 10.22 -32.95
N PRO A 217 29.86 11.40 -33.05
CA PRO A 217 29.21 12.65 -32.70
C PRO A 217 28.00 12.92 -33.60
N LEU A 218 26.86 13.25 -33.00
CA LEU A 218 25.65 13.70 -33.71
C LEU A 218 25.97 14.94 -34.56
N GLN A 219 26.08 14.78 -35.88
CA GLN A 219 26.07 15.89 -36.82
C GLN A 219 24.65 16.44 -36.96
N LEU A 220 24.46 17.69 -36.57
CA LEU A 220 23.24 18.45 -36.86
C LEU A 220 23.05 18.58 -38.37
N PRO A 221 21.83 18.38 -38.91
CA PRO A 221 21.57 18.58 -40.32
C PRO A 221 21.76 20.06 -40.71
N PRO A 222 22.26 20.35 -41.93
CA PRO A 222 22.46 21.71 -42.40
C PRO A 222 21.12 22.45 -42.57
N PRO A 223 21.11 23.79 -42.40
CA PRO A 223 19.90 24.59 -42.53
C PRO A 223 19.40 24.61 -43.98
N LEU A 224 18.09 24.45 -44.15
CA LEU A 224 17.41 24.53 -45.45
C LEU A 224 17.60 25.93 -46.06
N GLN A 225 18.19 25.99 -47.27
CA GLN A 225 18.27 27.23 -48.05
C GLN A 225 16.88 27.58 -48.63
N PRO A 226 16.48 28.86 -48.65
CA PRO A 226 15.22 29.28 -49.25
C PRO A 226 15.26 29.08 -50.78
N GLN A 227 14.32 28.30 -51.30
CA GLN A 227 14.16 28.10 -52.75
C GLN A 227 13.65 29.38 -53.42
N LEU A 228 14.42 29.89 -54.38
CA LEU A 228 14.01 30.96 -55.28
C LEU A 228 12.98 30.41 -56.27
N ILE A 229 11.76 30.96 -56.20
CA ILE A 229 10.69 30.71 -57.19
C ILE A 229 11.14 31.28 -58.54
N GLN A 230 11.31 30.42 -59.55
CA GLN A 230 11.44 30.85 -60.94
C GLN A 230 10.09 30.83 -61.65
N PRO A 231 9.77 31.79 -62.54
CA PRO A 231 8.48 31.89 -63.21
C PRO A 231 8.34 30.89 -64.36
N GLN A 232 7.11 30.43 -64.58
CA GLN A 232 6.65 29.54 -65.64
C GLN A 232 6.87 30.10 -67.06
N LEU A 233 7.01 29.21 -68.06
CA LEU A 233 6.56 29.50 -69.43
C LEU A 233 5.86 28.25 -70.04
N PRO A 234 4.78 28.41 -70.85
CA PRO A 234 3.90 27.34 -71.31
C PRO A 234 4.12 26.98 -72.79
N THR A 235 3.85 25.73 -73.19
CA THR A 235 3.51 25.30 -74.58
C THR A 235 2.99 23.85 -74.53
N ASP A 236 1.68 23.60 -74.57
CA ASP A 236 0.76 23.46 -75.72
C ASP A 236 0.54 21.98 -76.12
N PRO A 237 -0.70 21.56 -76.50
CA PRO A 237 -1.07 20.16 -76.74
C PRO A 237 -1.05 19.78 -78.22
N LEU A 238 -1.35 18.50 -78.51
CA LEU A 238 -1.47 17.80 -79.82
C LEU A 238 -0.20 17.02 -80.20
N GLY A 239 -0.20 15.75 -80.62
CA GLY A 239 -1.24 14.78 -80.94
C GLY A 239 -0.59 13.68 -81.81
N ILE A 240 -1.16 12.46 -81.77
CA ILE A 240 -1.13 11.40 -82.80
C ILE A 240 0.26 10.88 -83.22
N ILE A 241 0.58 9.60 -82.91
CA ILE A 241 0.43 8.46 -83.84
C ILE A 241 0.23 7.17 -83.03
#